data_AF-A0A257Q0D4-F1
#
_entry.id   AF-A0A257Q0D4-F1
#
_cell.length_a   1.000
_cell.length_b   1.000
_cell.length_c   1.000
_cell.angle_alpha   90.00
_cell.angle_beta   90.00
_cell.angle_gamma   90.00
#
_symmetry.space_group_name_H-M   'P 1'
#
loop_
_entity.id
_entity.type
_entity.pdbx_description
1 polymer ?
#
loop_
_entity_poly.entity_id
_entity_poly.type
_entity_poly.pdbx_seq_one_letter_code
_entity_poly.pdbx_strand_id
1 'polypeptide(L)'
;MANREQKVTTPMLNPNHAIQAYKAASRYRSQREQEAEVFRQVNAVLTAARDAAPIRQVRALADNRRLWITVGDLMRDPANQLPDSLRAAIVSLGMTVQREMDRDTPDFGFLISINEDIAAGLSAPPA
;
A
#
# COMPACT_ATOMS: atom_id res chain seq x y z
N MET A 1 -12.69 -27.27 43.83
CA MET A 1 -13.60 -26.56 42.90
C MET A 1 -13.21 -25.09 42.93
N ALA A 2 -12.54 -24.62 41.87
CA ALA A 2 -12.98 -23.50 40.99
C ALA A 2 -12.65 -22.11 41.56
N ASN A 3 -12.07 -21.13 40.86
CA ASN A 3 -11.52 -21.07 39.50
C ASN A 3 -10.49 -19.90 39.49
N ARG A 4 -9.40 -20.05 38.74
CA ARG A 4 -8.33 -19.05 38.59
C ARG A 4 -8.83 -17.87 37.76
N GLU A 5 -8.65 -16.65 38.25
CA GLU A 5 -8.69 -15.44 37.42
C GLU A 5 -7.44 -15.43 36.51
N GLN A 6 -7.56 -16.00 35.31
CA GLN A 6 -6.57 -15.83 34.26
C GLN A 6 -6.65 -14.40 33.74
N LYS A 7 -5.71 -13.57 34.18
CA LYS A 7 -5.33 -12.33 33.50
C LYS A 7 -4.97 -12.68 32.05
N VAL A 8 -5.86 -12.36 31.12
CA VAL A 8 -5.57 -12.39 29.69
C VAL A 8 -4.65 -11.21 29.41
N THR A 9 -3.34 -11.47 29.41
CA THR A 9 -2.34 -10.51 28.95
C THR A 9 -2.44 -10.45 27.43
N THR A 10 -3.25 -9.55 26.91
CA THR A 10 -3.21 -9.15 25.50
C THR A 10 -1.76 -8.75 25.17
N PRO A 11 -1.07 -9.35 24.19
CA PRO A 11 0.22 -8.83 23.77
C PRO A 11 -0.05 -7.46 23.13
N MET A 12 0.22 -6.40 23.88
CA MET A 12 0.31 -5.06 23.32
C MET A 12 1.39 -5.10 22.25
N LEU A 13 1.02 -4.74 21.01
CA LEU A 13 1.92 -4.65 19.87
C LEU A 13 3.10 -3.75 20.28
N ASN A 14 4.27 -4.35 20.50
CA ASN A 14 5.42 -3.64 21.05
C ASN A 14 6.09 -2.86 19.90
N PRO A 15 6.12 -1.51 19.93
CA PRO A 15 6.61 -0.68 18.82
C PRO A 15 8.06 -1.01 18.40
N ASN A 16 8.84 -1.58 19.31
CA ASN A 16 10.22 -1.98 19.09
C ASN A 16 10.40 -3.13 18.09
N HIS A 17 9.39 -3.98 17.86
CA HIS A 17 9.49 -5.05 16.86
C HIS A 17 9.34 -4.53 15.43
N ALA A 18 8.54 -3.48 15.21
CA ALA A 18 8.43 -2.81 13.92
C ALA A 18 9.75 -2.14 13.51
N ILE A 19 10.44 -1.53 14.49
CA ILE A 19 11.74 -0.86 14.28
C ILE A 19 12.85 -1.84 13.89
N GLN A 20 12.86 -3.06 14.45
CA GLN A 20 13.90 -4.05 14.14
C GLN A 20 13.69 -4.74 12.78
N ALA A 21 12.44 -4.99 12.39
CA ALA A 21 12.12 -5.43 11.02
C ALA A 21 12.51 -4.37 9.98
N TYR A 22 12.40 -3.08 10.34
CA TYR A 22 12.72 -1.95 9.47
C TYR A 22 14.23 -1.84 9.19
N LYS A 23 15.09 -2.13 10.17
CA LYS A 23 16.55 -2.12 10.00
C LYS A 23 17.07 -3.24 9.09
N ALA A 24 16.45 -4.42 9.13
CA ALA A 24 16.79 -5.54 8.25
C ALA A 24 16.45 -5.27 6.77
N ALA A 25 15.44 -4.43 6.50
CA ALA A 25 15.01 -4.05 5.15
C ALA A 25 15.92 -3.02 4.44
N SER A 26 16.99 -2.53 5.08
CA SER A 26 17.85 -1.45 4.55
C SER A 26 18.62 -1.78 3.25
N ARG A 27 18.83 -3.06 2.91
CA ARG A 27 19.37 -3.50 1.60
C ARG A 27 18.39 -3.30 0.44
N TYR A 28 17.10 -3.14 0.73
CA TYR A 28 16.05 -2.87 -0.25
C TYR A 28 15.92 -1.39 -0.59
N ARG A 29 16.76 -0.48 -0.08
CA ARG A 29 16.56 0.97 -0.29
C ARG A 29 16.53 1.37 -1.78
N SER A 30 17.44 0.85 -2.60
CA SER A 30 17.42 1.12 -4.05
C SER A 30 16.22 0.50 -4.75
N GLN A 31 15.75 -0.66 -4.29
CA GLN A 31 14.57 -1.34 -4.80
C GLN A 31 13.28 -0.60 -4.39
N ARG A 32 13.17 -0.18 -3.14
CA ARG A 32 12.05 0.60 -2.60
C ARG A 32 11.96 1.97 -3.27
N GLU A 33 13.08 2.61 -3.58
CA GLU A 33 13.06 3.88 -4.30
C GLU A 33 12.58 3.70 -5.75
N GLN A 34 12.96 2.60 -6.40
CA GLN A 34 12.40 2.25 -7.73
C GLN A 34 10.89 1.96 -7.66
N GLU A 35 10.45 1.22 -6.64
CA GLU A 35 9.02 0.98 -6.41
C GLU A 35 8.28 2.30 -6.15
N ALA A 36 8.85 3.21 -5.35
CA ALA A 36 8.28 4.54 -5.10
C ALA A 36 8.14 5.35 -6.39
N GLU A 37 9.12 5.26 -7.29
CA GLU A 37 9.07 5.95 -8.59
C GLU A 37 7.94 5.43 -9.47
N VAL A 38 7.67 4.12 -9.47
CA VAL A 38 6.52 3.55 -10.20
C VAL A 38 5.20 4.14 -9.69
N PHE A 39 5.04 4.25 -8.37
CA PHE A 39 3.86 4.91 -7.79
C PHE A 39 3.77 6.38 -8.19
N ARG A 40 4.89 7.13 -8.11
CA ARG A 40 4.92 8.55 -8.51
C ARG A 40 4.56 8.75 -9.98
N GLN A 41 5.05 7.89 -10.87
CA GLN A 41 4.74 7.96 -12.30
C GLN A 41 3.25 7.77 -12.57
N VAL A 42 2.63 6.74 -11.98
CA VAL A 42 1.18 6.51 -12.12
C VAL A 42 0.38 7.64 -11.47
N ASN A 43 0.85 8.16 -10.32
CA ASN A 43 0.23 9.28 -9.64
C ASN A 43 0.24 10.56 -10.48
N ALA A 44 1.34 10.86 -11.17
CA ALA A 44 1.42 11.99 -12.09
C ALA A 44 0.40 11.88 -13.24
N VAL A 45 0.20 10.67 -13.77
CA VAL A 45 -0.82 10.39 -14.80
C VAL A 45 -2.24 10.61 -14.25
N LEU A 46 -2.55 10.14 -13.04
CA LEU A 46 -3.84 10.39 -12.39
C LEU A 46 -4.09 11.88 -12.16
N THR A 47 -3.10 12.61 -11.66
CA THR A 47 -3.19 14.06 -11.44
C THR A 47 -3.47 14.81 -12.74
N ALA A 48 -2.75 14.50 -13.82
CA ALA A 48 -2.98 15.12 -15.12
C ALA A 48 -4.33 14.75 -15.74
N ALA A 49 -4.90 13.59 -15.37
CA ALA A 49 -6.16 13.11 -15.90
C ALA A 49 -7.39 13.63 -15.13
N ARG A 50 -7.23 14.11 -13.89
CA ARG A 50 -8.34 14.52 -13.00
C ARG A 50 -9.36 15.43 -13.71
N ASP A 51 -8.90 16.49 -14.36
CA ASP A 51 -9.76 17.47 -15.04
C ASP A 51 -9.71 17.33 -16.57
N ALA A 52 -9.29 16.16 -17.07
CA ALA A 52 -9.14 15.89 -18.48
C ALA A 52 -10.42 15.34 -19.14
N ALA A 53 -10.37 15.20 -20.47
CA ALA A 53 -11.41 14.50 -21.22
C ALA A 53 -11.62 13.06 -20.70
N PRO A 54 -12.86 12.51 -20.74
CA PRO A 54 -13.18 11.21 -20.16
C PRO A 54 -12.26 10.06 -20.61
N ILE A 55 -11.83 10.06 -21.88
CA ILE A 55 -10.91 9.04 -22.39
C ILE A 55 -9.55 9.03 -21.68
N ARG A 56 -9.05 10.20 -21.23
CA ARG A 56 -7.80 10.29 -20.47
C ARG A 56 -8.00 9.81 -19.03
N GLN A 57 -9.14 10.12 -18.41
CA GLN A 57 -9.51 9.60 -17.09
C GLN A 57 -9.59 8.06 -17.09
N VAL A 58 -10.29 7.47 -18.07
CA VAL A 58 -10.41 6.01 -18.20
C VAL A 58 -9.04 5.34 -18.33
N ARG A 59 -8.14 5.90 -19.15
CA ARG A 59 -6.78 5.37 -19.32
C ARG A 59 -5.97 5.45 -18.02
N ALA A 60 -6.00 6.59 -17.33
CA ALA A 60 -5.30 6.75 -16.06
C ALA A 60 -5.80 5.78 -14.98
N LEU A 61 -7.12 5.55 -14.91
CA LEU A 61 -7.71 4.55 -14.01
C LEU A 61 -7.32 3.12 -14.39
N ALA A 62 -7.19 2.81 -15.67
CA ALA A 62 -6.72 1.50 -16.14
C ALA A 62 -5.25 1.26 -15.75
N ASP A 63 -4.39 2.26 -15.92
CA ASP A 63 -2.97 2.19 -15.52
C ASP A 63 -2.84 2.01 -14.00
N ASN A 64 -3.62 2.78 -13.21
CA ASN A 64 -3.64 2.63 -11.76
C ASN A 64 -4.17 1.26 -11.32
N ARG A 65 -5.19 0.72 -12.00
CA ARG A 65 -5.70 -0.63 -11.73
C ARG A 65 -4.65 -1.70 -11.99
N ARG A 66 -3.86 -1.57 -13.07
CA ARG A 66 -2.77 -2.50 -13.37
C ARG A 66 -1.69 -2.47 -12.27
N LEU A 67 -1.34 -1.29 -11.78
CA LEU A 67 -0.43 -1.15 -10.64
C LEU A 67 -0.95 -1.92 -9.42
N TRP A 68 -2.19 -1.68 -9.02
CA TRP A 68 -2.76 -2.27 -7.81
C TRP A 68 -3.01 -3.78 -7.90
N ILE A 69 -3.29 -4.32 -9.09
CA ILE A 69 -3.29 -5.78 -9.33
C ILE A 69 -1.88 -6.34 -9.09
N THR A 70 -0.86 -5.70 -9.67
CA THR A 70 0.53 -6.14 -9.54
C THR A 70 1.00 -6.12 -8.09
N VAL A 71 0.68 -5.06 -7.35
CA VAL A 71 0.93 -4.96 -5.90
C VAL A 71 0.23 -6.08 -5.15
N GLY A 72 -1.03 -6.37 -5.48
CA GLY A 72 -1.78 -7.46 -4.88
C GLY A 72 -1.15 -8.84 -5.12
N ASP A 73 -0.62 -9.08 -6.30
CA ASP A 73 0.06 -10.34 -6.64
C ASP A 73 1.38 -10.48 -5.90
N LEU A 74 2.19 -9.40 -5.87
CA LEU A 74 3.43 -9.34 -5.09
C LEU A 74 3.18 -9.56 -3.59
N MET A 75 2.08 -9.01 -3.06
CA MET A 75 1.71 -9.25 -1.67
C MET A 75 1.22 -10.68 -1.43
N ARG A 76 0.74 -11.42 -2.44
CA ARG A 76 0.31 -12.81 -2.30
C ARG A 76 1.42 -13.84 -2.56
N ASP A 77 2.53 -13.41 -3.16
CA ASP A 77 3.69 -14.25 -3.40
C ASP A 77 4.21 -14.89 -2.09
N PRO A 78 4.32 -16.24 -2.00
CA PRO A 78 4.91 -16.92 -0.86
C PRO A 78 6.37 -16.54 -0.58
N ALA A 79 7.10 -16.01 -1.56
CA ALA A 79 8.47 -15.52 -1.41
C ALA A 79 8.56 -14.11 -0.79
N ASN A 80 7.42 -13.42 -0.61
CA ASN A 80 7.39 -12.10 0.00
C ASN A 80 7.77 -12.17 1.49
N GLN A 81 8.82 -11.43 1.88
CA GLN A 81 9.38 -11.46 3.24
C GLN A 81 8.74 -10.44 4.20
N LEU A 82 7.74 -9.67 3.75
CA LEU A 82 7.03 -8.75 4.62
C LEU A 82 6.16 -9.52 5.64
N PRO A 83 5.94 -8.95 6.84
CA PRO A 83 5.03 -9.56 7.82
C PRO A 83 3.63 -9.78 7.23
N ASP A 84 3.01 -10.92 7.53
CA ASP A 84 1.68 -11.28 7.00
C ASP A 84 0.61 -10.22 7.31
N SER A 85 0.67 -9.61 8.49
CA SER A 85 -0.22 -8.52 8.87
C SER A 85 -0.08 -7.29 7.97
N LEU A 86 1.16 -6.95 7.58
CA LEU A 86 1.43 -5.84 6.67
C LEU A 86 0.97 -6.18 5.24
N ARG A 87 1.25 -7.40 4.77
CA ARG A 87 0.77 -7.89 3.47
C ARG A 87 -0.75 -7.84 3.39
N ALA A 88 -1.45 -8.32 4.43
CA ALA A 88 -2.91 -8.28 4.51
C ALA A 88 -3.46 -6.85 4.50
N ALA A 89 -2.81 -5.92 5.20
CA ALA A 89 -3.19 -4.50 5.20
C ALA A 89 -3.07 -3.88 3.80
N ILE A 90 -1.96 -4.14 3.09
CA ILE A 90 -1.73 -3.63 1.73
C ILE A 90 -2.74 -4.24 0.74
N VAL A 91 -3.06 -5.53 0.85
CA VAL A 91 -4.09 -6.18 0.02
C VAL A 91 -5.46 -5.56 0.27
N SER A 92 -5.83 -5.31 1.53
CA SER A 92 -7.10 -4.66 1.88
C SER A 92 -7.19 -3.23 1.33
N LEU A 93 -6.08 -2.49 1.38
CA LEU A 93 -5.98 -1.16 0.76
C LEU A 93 -6.16 -1.25 -0.76
N GLY A 94 -5.48 -2.18 -1.43
CA GLY A 94 -5.63 -2.40 -2.87
C GLY A 94 -7.04 -2.80 -3.29
N MET A 95 -7.78 -3.54 -2.46
CA MET A 95 -9.20 -3.81 -2.67
C MET A 95 -10.07 -2.55 -2.55
N THR A 96 -9.71 -1.64 -1.63
CA THR A 96 -10.41 -0.36 -1.47
C THR A 96 -10.18 0.55 -2.67
N VAL A 97 -8.94 0.63 -3.15
CA VAL A 97 -8.59 1.39 -4.35
C VAL A 97 -9.32 0.85 -5.59
N GLN A 98 -9.37 -0.47 -5.77
CA GLN A 98 -10.13 -1.08 -6.88
C GLN A 98 -11.62 -0.73 -6.81
N ARG A 99 -12.24 -0.85 -5.64
CA ARG A 99 -13.66 -0.47 -5.44
C ARG A 99 -13.91 1.00 -5.76
N GLU A 100 -12.98 1.90 -5.41
CA GLU A 100 -13.12 3.32 -5.73
C GLU A 100 -13.04 3.57 -7.25
N MET A 101 -12.14 2.89 -7.95
CA MET A 101 -12.02 3.00 -9.42
C MET A 101 -13.19 2.40 -10.20
N ASP A 102 -14.04 1.58 -9.57
CA ASP A 102 -15.22 0.94 -10.19
C ASP A 102 -16.50 1.79 -10.04
N ARG A 103 -16.44 2.93 -9.36
CA ARG A 103 -17.59 3.83 -9.19
C ARG A 103 -17.90 4.58 -10.50
N ASP A 104 -19.15 4.99 -10.67
CA ASP A 104 -19.58 5.83 -11.80
C ASP A 104 -18.81 7.17 -11.84
N THR A 105 -18.52 7.71 -10.65
CA THR A 105 -17.70 8.91 -10.46
C THR A 105 -16.59 8.61 -9.45
N PRO A 106 -15.41 8.12 -9.89
CA PRO A 106 -14.28 7.86 -9.01
C PRO A 106 -13.72 9.13 -8.39
N ASP A 107 -13.34 9.07 -7.11
CA ASP A 107 -12.61 10.14 -6.44
C ASP A 107 -11.12 10.06 -6.78
N PHE A 108 -10.71 10.83 -7.80
CA PHE A 108 -9.29 10.97 -8.16
C PHE A 108 -8.44 11.52 -7.02
N GLY A 109 -8.98 12.40 -6.17
CA GLY A 109 -8.22 12.97 -5.05
C GLY A 109 -7.83 11.90 -4.04
N PHE A 110 -8.77 11.01 -3.70
CA PHE A 110 -8.50 9.85 -2.87
C PHE A 110 -7.48 8.90 -3.50
N LEU A 111 -7.62 8.57 -4.79
CA LEU A 111 -6.68 7.68 -5.48
C LEU A 111 -5.25 8.25 -5.50
N ILE A 112 -5.13 9.56 -5.74
CA ILE A 112 -3.87 10.28 -5.75
C ILE A 112 -3.23 10.25 -4.36
N SER A 113 -3.98 10.59 -3.30
CA SER A 113 -3.44 10.63 -1.94
C SER A 113 -2.93 9.26 -1.47
N ILE A 114 -3.64 8.18 -1.80
CA ILE A 114 -3.18 6.83 -1.44
C ILE A 114 -1.87 6.48 -2.15
N ASN A 115 -1.73 6.81 -3.43
CA ASN A 115 -0.48 6.55 -4.15
C ASN A 115 0.69 7.40 -3.62
N GLU A 116 0.42 8.65 -3.22
CA GLU A 116 1.41 9.53 -2.57
C GLU A 116 1.87 8.96 -1.22
N ASP A 117 0.94 8.53 -0.36
CA ASP A 117 1.24 7.95 0.95
C ASP A 117 2.11 6.69 0.82
N ILE A 118 1.81 5.84 -0.17
CA ILE A 118 2.61 4.64 -0.44
C ILE A 118 4.01 5.00 -0.96
N ALA A 119 4.11 5.92 -1.92
CA ALA A 119 5.40 6.39 -2.43
C ALA A 119 6.26 7.02 -1.31
N ALA A 120 5.65 7.83 -0.45
CA ALA A 120 6.31 8.44 0.70
C ALA A 120 6.81 7.37 1.68
N GLY A 121 6.00 6.36 1.99
CA GLY A 121 6.39 5.23 2.84
C GLY A 121 7.51 4.37 2.25
N LEU A 122 7.61 4.29 0.92
CA LEU A 122 8.68 3.57 0.22
C LEU A 122 10.00 4.35 0.24
N SER A 123 9.96 5.67 0.06
CA SER A 123 11.12 6.57 0.09
C SER A 123 11.58 6.99 1.49
N ALA A 124 10.76 6.77 2.54
CA ALA A 124 11.12 7.12 3.91
C ALA A 124 12.37 6.36 4.39
N PRO A 125 13.39 7.06 4.94
CA PRO A 125 14.56 6.41 5.53
C PRO A 125 14.14 5.50 6.68
N PRO A 126 14.81 4.33 6.85
CA PRO A 126 14.56 3.52 8.03
C PRO A 126 14.87 4.29 9.32
N ALA A 127 13.86 4.41 10.20
CA ALA A 127 13.91 4.99 11.54
C ALA A 127 14.72 4.10 12.50
#